data_AF-A0A7X3QDN0-F1
#
_entry.id   AF-A0A7X3QDN0-F1
#
_cell.length_a   1.000
_cell.length_b   1.000
_cell.length_c   1.000
_cell.angle_alpha   90.00
_cell.angle_beta   90.00
_cell.angle_gamma   90.00
#
_symmetry.space_group_name_H-M   'P 1'
#
loop_
_entity.id
_entity.type
_entity.pdbx_description
1 polymer ?
#
loop_
_entity_poly.entity_id
_entity_poly.type
_entity_poly.pdbx_seq_one_letter_code
_entity_poly.pdbx_strand_id
1 'polypeptide(L)' 'RHIATLDDLDAGDDEIVGGMVRLAASLARAEGFAAAGYRTVFNCNADGGQTVFHIHLHLLGGRPLTWPPG' A
#
# COMPACT_ATOMS: atom_id res chain seq x y z
N ARG A 1 -10.40 1.91 -12.63
CA ARG A 1 -9.62 1.12 -13.61
C ARG A 1 -9.18 -0.16 -12.92
N HIS A 2 -9.18 -1.31 -13.59
CA HIS A 2 -8.65 -2.56 -13.05
C HIS A 2 -7.19 -2.73 -13.48
N ILE A 3 -6.29 -3.01 -12.52
CA ILE A 3 -4.86 -3.31 -12.72
C ILE A 3 -4.59 -4.52 -11.82
N ALA A 4 -4.17 -5.65 -12.39
CA ALA A 4 -4.18 -6.93 -11.67
C ALA A 4 -3.06 -7.03 -10.63
N THR A 5 -1.84 -6.68 -11.01
CA THR A 5 -0.64 -6.74 -10.17
C THR A 5 0.21 -5.47 -10.33
N LEU A 6 1.30 -5.35 -9.57
CA LEU A 6 2.24 -4.25 -9.79
C LEU A 6 3.00 -4.39 -11.12
N ASP A 7 3.12 -5.61 -11.65
CA ASP A 7 3.83 -5.86 -12.91
C ASP A 7 3.04 -5.36 -14.13
N ASP A 8 1.74 -5.09 -13.95
CA ASP A 8 0.83 -4.57 -14.98
C ASP A 8 0.76 -3.03 -15.01
N LEU A 9 1.56 -2.34 -14.20
CA LEU A 9 1.65 -0.89 -14.18
C LEU A 9 2.49 -0.37 -15.36
N ASP A 10 2.04 0.73 -15.95
CA ASP A 10 2.80 1.49 -16.94
C ASP A 10 2.94 2.96 -16.54
N ALA A 11 3.68 3.75 -17.33
CA ALA A 11 3.90 5.17 -17.05
C ALA A 11 2.61 6.01 -17.04
N GLY A 12 1.53 5.52 -17.65
CA GLY A 12 0.20 6.14 -17.58
C GLY A 12 -0.49 5.95 -16.22
N ASP A 13 0.01 5.06 -15.36
CA ASP A 13 -0.53 4.80 -14.02
C ASP A 13 0.16 5.58 -12.90
N ASP A 14 1.22 6.34 -13.20
CA ASP A 14 2.02 7.08 -12.23
C ASP A 14 1.16 7.97 -11.32
N GLU A 15 0.15 8.65 -11.88
CA GLU A 15 -0.76 9.51 -11.12
C GLU A 15 -1.63 8.72 -10.13
N ILE A 16 -2.13 7.55 -10.54
CA ILE A 16 -2.95 6.68 -9.68
C ILE A 16 -2.08 6.15 -8.53
N VAL A 17 -0.91 5.60 -8.82
CA VAL A 17 0.00 5.03 -7.81
C VAL A 17 0.50 6.11 -6.85
N GLY A 18 0.93 7.26 -7.38
CA GLY A 18 1.32 8.41 -6.56
C GLY A 18 0.17 8.96 -5.73
N GLY A 19 -1.06 8.92 -6.27
CA GLY A 19 -2.30 9.23 -5.55
C GLY A 19 -2.53 8.29 -4.36
N MET A 20 -2.39 6.97 -4.56
CA MET A 20 -2.58 5.96 -3.51
C MET A 20 -1.61 6.18 -2.33
N VAL A 21 -0.33 6.42 -2.61
CA VAL A 21 0.69 6.64 -1.56
C VAL A 21 0.41 7.93 -0.78
N ARG A 22 0.09 9.02 -1.49
CA ARG A 22 -0.25 10.30 -0.83
C ARG A 22 -1.54 10.19 0.00
N LEU A 23 -2.54 9.49 -0.52
CA LEU A 23 -3.79 9.24 0.19
C LEU A 23 -3.55 8.42 1.45
N ALA A 24 -2.75 7.36 1.40
CA ALA A 24 -2.39 6.56 2.57
C ALA A 24 -1.75 7.40 3.69
N ALA A 25 -0.81 8.28 3.33
CA ALA A 25 -0.20 9.20 4.30
C ALA A 25 -1.22 10.21 4.88
N SER A 26 -2.19 10.65 4.07
CA SER A 26 -3.29 11.51 4.53
C SER A 26 -4.21 10.79 5.51
N LEU A 27 -4.60 9.55 5.19
CA LEU A 27 -5.42 8.70 6.05
C LEU A 27 -4.70 8.41 7.37
N ALA A 28 -3.39 8.09 7.33
CA ALA A 28 -2.62 7.87 8.56
C ALA A 28 -2.63 9.09 9.50
N ARG A 29 -2.66 10.31 8.96
CA ARG A 29 -2.79 11.54 9.75
C ARG A 29 -4.21 11.70 10.29
N ALA A 30 -5.22 11.46 9.46
CA ALA A 30 -6.63 11.56 9.86
C ALA A 30 -6.98 10.55 10.96
N GLU A 31 -6.45 9.33 10.88
CA GLU A 31 -6.64 8.25 11.86
C GLU A 31 -5.71 8.36 13.08
N GLY A 32 -4.87 9.41 13.16
CA GLY A 32 -4.11 9.75 14.36
C GLY A 32 -2.86 8.92 14.66
N PHE A 33 -2.44 8.01 13.77
CA PHE A 33 -1.24 7.17 13.99
C PHE A 33 0.00 7.61 13.20
N ALA A 34 -0.10 8.65 12.37
CA ALA A 34 1.03 9.11 11.55
C ALA A 34 2.30 9.44 12.34
N ALA A 35 2.19 10.11 13.49
CA ALA A 35 3.35 10.52 14.30
C ALA A 35 4.07 9.33 14.96
N ALA A 36 3.32 8.30 15.35
CA ALA A 36 3.88 7.07 15.91
C ALA A 36 4.53 6.17 14.84
N GLY A 37 4.17 6.39 13.57
CA GLY A 37 4.63 5.62 12.42
C GLY A 37 3.61 4.59 11.95
N TYR A 38 3.76 4.18 10.69
CA TYR A 38 2.93 3.19 10.01
C TYR A 38 3.75 2.50 8.91
N ARG A 39 3.22 1.40 8.37
CA ARG A 39 3.80 0.71 7.21
C ARG A 39 2.77 0.68 6.09
N THR A 40 3.24 0.98 4.88
CA THR A 40 2.50 0.67 3.66
C THR A 40 3.08 -0.57 3.01
N VAL A 41 2.23 -1.42 2.43
CA VAL A 41 2.67 -2.64 1.74
C VAL A 41 1.85 -2.80 0.46
N PHE A 42 2.54 -3.12 -0.63
CA PHE A 42 1.93 -3.74 -1.79
C PHE A 42 2.43 -5.17 -1.88
N ASN A 43 1.51 -6.10 -2.09
CA ASN A 43 1.82 -7.49 -2.38
C ASN A 43 1.73 -7.68 -3.89
N CYS A 44 2.70 -8.39 -4.48
CA CYS A 44 2.69 -8.72 -5.90
C CYS A 44 2.84 -10.24 -6.07
N ASN A 45 1.92 -10.85 -6.81
CA ASN A 45 1.89 -12.29 -7.09
C ASN A 45 1.82 -13.16 -5.81
N ALA A 46 1.85 -14.49 -6.00
CA ALA A 46 1.60 -15.47 -4.95
C ALA A 46 2.62 -15.40 -3.80
N ASP A 47 3.92 -15.37 -4.11
CA ASP A 47 4.98 -15.32 -3.10
C ASP A 47 5.04 -13.99 -2.35
N GLY A 48 4.55 -12.91 -2.96
CA GLY A 48 4.33 -11.63 -2.29
C GLY A 48 3.08 -11.62 -1.40
N GLY A 49 2.29 -12.70 -1.37
CA GLY A 49 1.07 -12.80 -0.56
C GLY A 49 -0.17 -12.14 -1.18
N GLN A 50 -0.19 -11.91 -2.50
CA GLN A 50 -1.35 -11.36 -3.19
C GLN A 50 -2.42 -12.45 -3.41
N THR A 51 -3.64 -12.21 -2.93
CA THR A 51 -4.78 -13.14 -3.09
C THR A 51 -5.90 -12.56 -3.94
N VAL A 52 -6.04 -11.23 -3.96
CA VAL A 52 -6.94 -10.50 -4.86
C VAL A 52 -6.11 -9.82 -5.92
N PHE A 53 -6.33 -10.20 -7.18
CA PHE A 53 -5.64 -9.67 -8.35
C PHE A 53 -6.25 -8.35 -8.80
N HIS A 54 -6.15 -7.37 -7.91
CA HIS A 54 -6.39 -5.95 -8.15
C HIS A 54 -5.46 -5.18 -7.23
N ILE A 55 -4.66 -4.24 -7.73
CA ILE A 55 -3.68 -3.54 -6.89
C ILE A 55 -4.35 -2.88 -5.67
N HIS A 56 -3.71 -3.00 -4.52
CA HIS A 56 -4.17 -2.38 -3.29
C HIS A 56 -2.96 -2.08 -2.40
N LEU A 57 -2.98 -0.91 -1.78
CA LEU A 57 -1.99 -0.48 -0.81
C LEU A 57 -2.55 -0.78 0.59
N HIS A 58 -1.90 -1.68 1.33
CA HIS A 58 -2.19 -1.85 2.74
C HIS A 58 -1.64 -0.68 3.54
N LEU A 59 -2.41 -0.17 4.49
CA LEU A 59 -1.97 0.83 5.46
C LEU A 59 -2.13 0.22 6.87
N LEU A 60 -1.01 -0.07 7.53
CA LEU A 60 -0.98 -0.70 8.85
C LEU A 60 -0.41 0.28 9.88
N GLY A 61 -1.13 0.48 10.98
CA GLY A 61 -0.75 1.40 12.06
C GLY A 61 -1.42 1.06 13.38
N GLY A 62 -1.29 1.95 14.37
CA GLY A 62 -1.91 1.80 15.70
C GLY A 62 -1.17 0.89 16.68
N ARG A 63 -0.03 0.32 16.28
CA ARG A 63 0.87 -0.47 17.14
C ARG A 63 2.30 -0.50 16.58
N PRO A 64 3.32 -0.85 17.39
CA PRO A 64 4.64 -1.18 16.88
C PRO A 64 4.57 -2.30 15.83
N LEU A 65 5.27 -2.10 14.72
CA LEU A 65 5.40 -3.08 13.64
C LEU A 65 6.80 -3.68 13.67
N THR A 66 6.88 -5.00 13.64
CA THR A 66 8.12 -5.76 13.78
C THR A 66 8.82 -5.98 12.43
N TRP A 67 10.01 -6.57 12.50
CA TRP A 67 10.83 -6.99 11.38
C TRP A 67 11.23 -8.47 11.55
N PRO A 68 11.23 -9.31 10.50
CA PRO A 68 10.85 -9.00 9.11
C PRO A 68 9.34 -8.69 8.96
N PRO A 69 8.94 -8.02 7.86
CA PRO A 69 7.58 -7.52 7.66
C PRO A 69 6.64 -8.60 7.09
N GLY A 70 6.66 -9.79 7.69
CA GLY A 70 6.32 -11.03 6.99
C GLY A 70 7.58 -11.75 6.59
#